data_AF-A0A9E0KH64-F1
#
_entry.id   AF-A0A9E0KH64-F1
#
_cell.length_a   1.000
_cell.length_b   1.000
_cell.length_c   1.000
_cell.angle_alpha   90.00
_cell.angle_beta   90.00
_cell.angle_gamma   90.00
#
_symmetry.space_group_name_H-M   'P 1'
#
loop_
_entity.id
_entity.type
_entity.pdbx_description
1 polymer ?
#
loop_
_entity_poly.entity_id
_entity_poly.type
_entity_poly.pdbx_seq_one_letter_code
_entity_poly.pdbx_strand_id
1 'polypeptide(L)'
;MKKIKFDQLNFRSNKTQFFLMILAGTLILLNFLEVFNNFDPRIEKYSNVIAYFILMLIFSKMFWFKNYVQWNKKGIMIKLNNSWGKNYRFEEISNVNLENNQSIISKFNGQRNNFNLQNIDRESINKLINILKTNT
;
A
#
# COMPACT_ATOMS: atom_id res chain seq x y z
N MET A 1 -11.02 6.23 19.94
CA MET A 1 -9.72 5.65 19.51
C MET A 1 -9.65 5.68 17.99
N LYS A 2 -8.48 5.89 17.41
CA LYS A 2 -8.26 6.01 15.95
C LYS A 2 -8.16 4.63 15.32
N LYS A 3 -8.78 4.47 14.14
CA LYS A 3 -8.69 3.25 13.33
C LYS A 3 -7.50 3.26 12.38
N ILE A 4 -6.99 2.08 12.03
CA ILE A 4 -6.04 1.90 10.93
C ILE A 4 -6.81 1.53 9.67
N LYS A 5 -6.55 2.22 8.56
CA LYS A 5 -7.05 1.80 7.25
C LYS A 5 -6.12 0.71 6.69
N PHE A 6 -6.70 -0.45 6.41
CA PHE A 6 -6.01 -1.60 5.84
C PHE A 6 -6.31 -1.72 4.34
N ASP A 7 -5.26 -1.79 3.51
CA ASP A 7 -5.35 -2.03 2.07
C ASP A 7 -4.48 -3.22 1.65
N GLN A 8 -5.11 -4.33 1.28
CA GLN A 8 -4.38 -5.50 0.78
C GLN A 8 -4.25 -5.40 -0.74
N LEU A 9 -3.01 -5.24 -1.21
CA LEU A 9 -2.61 -5.27 -2.62
C LEU A 9 -2.59 -6.71 -3.15
N ASN A 10 -3.77 -7.33 -3.20
CA ASN A 10 -3.96 -8.66 -3.76
C ASN A 10 -5.17 -8.66 -4.69
N PHE A 11 -5.05 -9.38 -5.82
CA PHE A 11 -6.12 -9.54 -6.80
C PHE A 11 -7.44 -9.99 -6.17
N ARG A 12 -7.36 -10.91 -5.20
CA ARG A 12 -8.53 -11.52 -4.58
C ARG A 12 -9.26 -10.58 -3.62
N SER A 13 -8.55 -9.72 -2.89
CA SER A 13 -9.13 -8.85 -1.87
C SER A 13 -9.64 -7.52 -2.43
N ASN A 14 -8.97 -6.97 -3.44
CA ASN A 14 -9.28 -5.66 -3.99
C ASN A 14 -9.37 -5.70 -5.52
N LYS A 15 -10.38 -6.42 -6.01
CA LYS A 15 -10.62 -6.66 -7.44
C LYS A 15 -10.72 -5.36 -8.24
N THR A 16 -11.41 -4.36 -7.70
CA THR A 16 -11.59 -3.06 -8.36
C THR A 16 -10.26 -2.34 -8.55
N GLN A 17 -9.43 -2.24 -7.52
CA GLN A 17 -8.11 -1.61 -7.65
C GLN A 17 -7.23 -2.36 -8.63
N PHE A 18 -7.26 -3.70 -8.61
CA PHE A 18 -6.49 -4.48 -9.56
C PHE A 18 -6.96 -4.31 -10.99
N PHE A 19 -8.28 -4.33 -11.24
CA PHE A 19 -8.85 -4.06 -12.55
C PHE A 19 -8.45 -2.67 -13.05
N LEU A 20 -8.51 -1.65 -12.20
CA LEU A 20 -8.06 -0.30 -12.53
C LEU A 20 -6.56 -0.23 -12.84
N MET A 21 -5.71 -0.98 -12.12
CA MET A 21 -4.28 -1.08 -12.46
C MET A 21 -4.06 -1.74 -13.82
N ILE A 22 -4.77 -2.83 -14.13
CA ILE A 22 -4.69 -3.48 -15.45
C ILE A 22 -5.14 -2.51 -16.53
N LEU A 23 -6.29 -1.85 -16.34
CA LEU A 23 -6.82 -0.89 -17.30
C LEU A 23 -5.85 0.26 -17.55
N ALA A 24 -5.25 0.82 -16.50
CA ALA A 24 -4.24 1.86 -16.64
C ALA A 24 -2.99 1.32 -17.38
N GLY A 25 -2.54 0.11 -17.04
CA GLY A 25 -1.40 -0.54 -17.69
C GLY A 25 -1.63 -0.82 -19.17
N THR A 26 -2.82 -1.30 -19.55
CA THR A 26 -3.17 -1.54 -20.95
C THR A 26 -3.26 -0.24 -21.74
N LEU A 27 -3.86 0.82 -21.17
CA LEU A 27 -3.89 2.14 -21.83
C LEU A 27 -2.48 2.70 -22.05
N ILE A 28 -1.60 2.61 -21.06
CA ILE A 28 -0.18 3.02 -21.20
C ILE A 28 0.52 2.20 -22.29
N LEU A 29 0.29 0.88 -22.34
CA LEU A 29 0.90 0.01 -23.35
C LEU A 29 0.39 0.34 -24.76
N LEU A 30 -0.91 0.57 -24.93
CA LEU A 30 -1.49 0.94 -26.23
C LEU A 30 -0.98 2.31 -26.71
N ASN A 31 -0.81 3.27 -25.80
CA ASN A 31 -0.19 4.56 -26.11
C ASN A 31 1.29 4.40 -26.48
N PHE A 32 2.04 3.58 -25.73
CA PHE A 32 3.44 3.30 -26.03
C PHE A 32 3.65 2.66 -27.41
N LEU A 33 2.69 1.83 -27.85
CA LEU A 33 2.68 1.21 -29.18
C LEU A 33 2.05 2.12 -30.26
N GLU A 34 1.73 3.37 -29.93
CA GLU A 34 1.11 4.36 -30.82
C GLU A 34 -0.18 3.86 -31.51
N VAL A 35 -0.92 2.95 -30.87
CA VAL A 35 -2.12 2.32 -31.47
C VAL A 35 -3.19 3.37 -31.79
N PHE A 36 -3.29 4.42 -30.99
CA PHE A 36 -4.27 5.50 -31.16
C PHE A 36 -3.80 6.64 -32.07
N ASN A 37 -2.50 6.77 -32.31
CA ASN A 37 -1.92 7.85 -33.13
C ASN A 37 -2.44 7.79 -34.57
N ASN A 38 -2.65 6.57 -35.08
CA ASN A 38 -3.22 6.30 -36.40
C ASN A 38 -4.72 6.63 -36.52
N PHE A 39 -5.44 6.86 -35.41
CA PHE A 39 -6.87 7.15 -35.41
C PHE A 39 -7.16 8.63 -35.14
N ASP A 40 -6.74 9.14 -33.98
CA ASP A 40 -6.89 10.55 -33.60
C ASP A 40 -5.91 10.88 -32.46
N PRO A 41 -5.01 11.86 -32.63
CA PRO A 41 -4.05 12.26 -31.58
C PRO A 41 -4.73 12.76 -30.28
N ARG A 42 -5.99 13.19 -30.33
CA ARG A 42 -6.75 13.58 -29.13
C ARG A 42 -7.07 12.38 -28.24
N ILE A 43 -7.40 11.23 -28.84
CA ILE A 43 -7.75 10.01 -28.09
C ILE A 43 -6.53 9.51 -27.32
N GLU A 44 -5.37 9.52 -27.95
CA GLU A 44 -4.08 9.17 -27.32
C GLU A 44 -3.78 10.07 -26.13
N LYS A 45 -3.92 11.40 -26.32
CA LYS A 45 -3.70 12.36 -25.23
C LYS A 45 -4.63 12.10 -24.04
N TYR A 46 -5.93 11.92 -24.29
CA TYR A 46 -6.89 11.70 -23.21
C TYR A 46 -6.71 10.34 -22.53
N SER A 47 -6.46 9.27 -23.29
CA SER A 47 -6.24 7.94 -22.73
C SER A 47 -5.01 7.92 -21.82
N ASN A 48 -3.95 8.65 -22.19
CA ASN A 48 -2.74 8.76 -21.39
C ASN A 48 -3.00 9.51 -20.06
N VAL A 49 -3.71 10.64 -20.14
CA VAL A 49 -4.13 11.40 -18.94
C VAL A 49 -4.98 10.53 -18.01
N ILE A 50 -5.96 9.77 -18.56
CA ILE A 50 -6.82 8.88 -17.78
C ILE A 50 -5.99 7.79 -17.10
N ALA A 51 -5.06 7.16 -17.81
CA ALA A 51 -4.23 6.10 -17.25
C ALA A 51 -3.39 6.61 -16.06
N TYR A 52 -2.71 7.74 -16.21
CA TYR A 52 -1.94 8.33 -15.13
C TYR A 52 -2.81 8.84 -13.98
N PHE A 53 -4.01 9.36 -14.28
CA PHE A 53 -4.95 9.77 -13.24
C PHE A 53 -5.44 8.58 -12.41
N ILE A 54 -5.72 7.44 -13.04
CA ILE A 54 -6.07 6.20 -12.33
C ILE A 54 -4.90 5.77 -11.42
N LEU A 55 -3.67 5.74 -11.92
CA LEU A 55 -2.50 5.38 -11.11
C LEU A 55 -2.31 6.36 -9.94
N MET A 56 -2.44 7.66 -10.19
CA MET A 56 -2.36 8.70 -9.18
C MET A 56 -3.38 8.43 -8.05
N LEU A 57 -4.65 8.16 -8.38
CA LEU A 57 -5.68 7.85 -7.38
C LEU A 57 -5.39 6.60 -6.56
N ILE A 58 -4.81 5.57 -7.19
CA ILE A 58 -4.44 4.33 -6.50
C ILE A 58 -3.30 4.57 -5.51
N PHE A 59 -2.24 5.25 -5.94
CA PHE A 59 -1.07 5.50 -5.10
C PHE A 59 -1.30 6.62 -4.07
N SER A 60 -2.24 7.55 -4.33
CA SER A 60 -2.52 8.65 -3.41
C SER A 60 -3.17 8.23 -2.09
N LYS A 61 -3.72 7.01 -2.02
CA LYS A 61 -4.41 6.48 -0.82
C LYS A 61 -3.57 6.57 0.45
N MET A 62 -2.26 6.42 0.35
CA MET A 62 -1.32 6.59 1.46
C MET A 62 -1.41 7.98 2.11
N PHE A 63 -1.73 9.02 1.33
CA PHE A 63 -1.80 10.40 1.82
C PHE A 63 -3.15 10.74 2.44
N TRP A 64 -4.22 10.02 2.08
CA TRP A 64 -5.57 10.32 2.56
C TRP A 64 -5.79 9.91 4.02
N PHE A 65 -5.06 8.90 4.49
CA PHE A 65 -5.24 8.36 5.82
C PHE A 65 -4.04 8.67 6.72
N LYS A 66 -4.33 9.10 7.96
CA LYS A 66 -3.33 9.34 9.01
C LYS A 66 -2.69 8.04 9.51
N ASN A 67 -3.49 6.98 9.62
CA ASN A 67 -3.06 5.62 9.95
C ASN A 67 -3.40 4.71 8.77
N TYR A 68 -2.39 4.21 8.09
CA TYR A 68 -2.53 3.45 6.86
C TYR A 68 -1.56 2.28 6.85
N VAL A 69 -2.09 1.10 6.55
CA VAL A 69 -1.30 -0.12 6.38
C VAL A 69 -1.65 -0.71 5.03
N GLN A 70 -0.63 -0.90 4.20
CA GLN A 70 -0.78 -1.53 2.89
C GLN A 70 0.19 -2.69 2.78
N TRP A 71 -0.26 -3.83 2.27
CA TRP A 71 0.61 -5.01 2.16
C TRP A 71 0.26 -5.87 0.95
N ASN A 72 1.25 -6.61 0.47
CA ASN A 72 1.10 -7.69 -0.50
C ASN A 72 1.70 -8.98 0.09
N LYS A 73 2.11 -9.95 -0.75
CA LYS A 73 2.79 -11.16 -0.27
C LYS A 73 4.27 -10.97 0.08
N LYS A 74 4.91 -9.92 -0.44
CA LYS A 74 6.36 -9.68 -0.31
C LYS A 74 6.71 -8.73 0.83
N GLY A 75 5.83 -7.77 1.10
CA GLY A 75 6.10 -6.76 2.11
C GLY A 75 4.87 -5.99 2.55
N ILE A 76 5.13 -5.12 3.52
CA ILE A 76 4.17 -4.28 4.21
C ILE A 76 4.71 -2.86 4.36
N MET A 77 3.80 -1.92 4.19
CA MET A 77 3.98 -0.50 4.39
C MET A 77 3.12 -0.09 5.59
N ILE A 78 3.74 0.55 6.58
CA ILE A 78 3.09 0.93 7.83
C ILE A 78 3.29 2.42 8.06
N LYS A 79 2.18 3.17 8.14
CA LYS A 79 2.13 4.59 8.49
C LYS A 79 1.20 4.77 9.68
N LEU A 80 1.71 5.25 10.81
CA LEU A 80 0.95 5.40 12.05
C LEU A 80 1.24 6.77 12.69
N ASN A 81 0.21 7.40 13.26
CA ASN A 81 0.31 8.62 14.08
C ASN A 81 1.21 9.73 13.48
N ASN A 82 0.98 10.09 12.21
CA ASN A 82 1.70 11.17 11.50
C ASN A 82 3.18 10.91 11.17
N SER A 83 3.69 9.68 11.31
CA SER A 83 5.03 9.34 10.82
C SER A 83 5.08 9.24 9.29
N TRP A 84 6.28 9.43 8.72
CA TRP A 84 6.56 8.95 7.36
C TRP A 84 6.41 7.43 7.35
N GLY A 85 5.62 6.92 6.40
CA GLY A 85 5.34 5.49 6.31
C GLY A 85 6.62 4.69 6.06
N LYS A 86 6.80 3.59 6.77
CA LYS A 86 7.98 2.72 6.66
C LYS A 86 7.61 1.45 5.90
N ASN A 87 8.47 1.05 4.98
CA ASN A 87 8.33 -0.18 4.19
C ASN A 87 9.22 -1.29 4.76
N TYR A 88 8.68 -2.51 4.79
CA TYR A 88 9.38 -3.72 5.21
C TYR A 88 9.11 -4.82 4.21
N ARG A 89 10.15 -5.58 3.86
CA ARG A 89 9.97 -6.92 3.30
C ARG A 89 9.72 -7.88 4.45
N PHE A 90 8.80 -8.81 4.30
CA PHE A 90 8.51 -9.74 5.39
C PHE A 90 9.72 -10.61 5.73
N GLU A 91 10.47 -11.05 4.71
CA GLU A 91 11.73 -11.81 4.86
C GLU A 91 12.79 -11.08 5.71
N GLU A 92 12.69 -9.75 5.87
CA GLU A 92 13.64 -8.98 6.69
C GLU A 92 13.20 -8.88 8.16
N ILE A 93 11.96 -9.23 8.49
CA ILE A 93 11.40 -9.07 9.84
C ILE A 93 11.76 -10.31 10.66
N SER A 94 12.50 -10.11 11.74
CA SER A 94 12.91 -11.20 12.63
C SER A 94 11.93 -11.43 13.77
N ASN A 95 11.37 -10.35 14.33
CA ASN A 95 10.42 -10.43 15.42
C ASN A 95 9.52 -9.18 15.49
N VAL A 96 8.31 -9.37 16.03
CA VAL A 96 7.33 -8.31 16.26
C VAL A 96 6.89 -8.38 17.72
N ASN A 97 7.38 -7.44 18.54
CA ASN A 97 7.02 -7.35 19.95
C ASN A 97 6.03 -6.19 20.18
N LEU A 98 5.06 -6.44 21.05
CA LEU A 98 4.19 -5.41 21.61
C LEU A 98 4.64 -5.12 23.03
N GLU A 99 5.12 -3.91 23.28
CA GLU A 99 5.48 -3.46 24.63
C GLU A 99 4.91 -2.05 24.83
N ASN A 100 4.21 -1.83 25.94
CA ASN A 100 3.83 -0.50 26.44
C ASN A 100 3.27 0.47 25.38
N ASN A 101 2.22 0.07 24.65
CA ASN A 101 1.59 0.86 23.57
C ASN A 101 2.53 1.23 22.41
N GLN A 102 3.60 0.47 22.21
CA GLN A 102 4.47 0.52 21.04
C GLN A 102 4.51 -0.85 20.36
N SER A 103 4.50 -0.87 19.02
CA SER A 103 4.94 -2.06 18.28
C SER A 103 6.39 -1.86 17.88
N ILE A 104 7.24 -2.79 18.30
CA ILE A 104 8.65 -2.85 17.95
C ILE A 104 8.78 -3.90 16.85
N ILE A 105 9.04 -3.44 15.63
CA ILE A 105 9.42 -4.33 14.52
C ILE A 105 10.95 -4.41 14.52
N SER A 106 11.45 -5.62 14.79
CA SER A 106 12.88 -5.93 14.71
C SER A 106 13.20 -6.57 13.37
N LYS A 107 14.27 -6.11 12.72
CA LYS A 107 14.80 -6.72 11.50
C LYS A 107 15.93 -7.69 11.81
N PHE A 108 16.20 -8.64 10.90
CA PHE A 108 17.33 -9.57 11.01
C PHE A 108 18.70 -8.85 11.01
N ASN A 109 18.79 -7.68 10.38
CA ASN A 109 20.00 -6.85 10.37
C ASN A 109 20.22 -6.03 11.67
N GLY A 110 19.43 -6.29 12.72
CA GLY A 110 19.52 -5.61 14.01
C GLY A 110 18.83 -4.25 14.08
N GLN A 111 18.32 -3.70 12.96
CA GLN A 111 17.55 -2.45 12.99
C GLN A 111 16.21 -2.65 13.70
N ARG A 112 15.88 -1.73 14.62
CA ARG A 112 14.60 -1.70 15.31
C ARG A 112 13.83 -0.44 14.94
N ASN A 113 12.59 -0.63 14.52
CA ASN A 113 11.69 0.47 14.25
C ASN A 113 10.51 0.41 15.21
N ASN A 114 10.41 1.43 16.06
CA ASN A 114 9.32 1.56 17.01
C ASN A 114 8.20 2.38 16.39
N PHE A 115 6.98 1.86 16.51
CA PHE A 115 5.77 2.57 16.13
C PHE A 115 4.96 2.90 17.37
N ASN A 116 4.56 4.16 17.48
CA ASN A 116 3.68 4.59 18.55
C ASN A 116 2.23 4.16 18.24
N LEU A 117 1.68 3.25 19.07
CA LEU A 117 0.31 2.76 18.96
C LEU A 117 -0.68 3.54 19.85
N GLN A 118 -0.22 4.62 20.50
CA GLN A 118 -1.07 5.42 21.37
C GLN A 118 -2.31 5.93 20.61
N ASN A 119 -3.46 5.82 21.27
CA ASN A 119 -4.78 6.18 20.75
C ASN A 119 -5.22 5.39 19.51
N ILE A 120 -4.62 4.24 19.20
CA ILE A 120 -5.13 3.31 18.18
C ILE A 120 -6.04 2.27 18.83
N ASP A 121 -7.13 1.89 18.18
CA ASP A 121 -8.03 0.86 18.71
C ASP A 121 -7.38 -0.53 18.69
N ARG A 122 -7.78 -1.39 19.65
CA ARG A 122 -7.21 -2.72 19.82
C ARG A 122 -7.49 -3.66 18.64
N GLU A 123 -8.63 -3.54 17.98
CA GLU A 123 -8.99 -4.40 16.84
C GLU A 123 -8.05 -4.16 15.66
N SER A 124 -7.77 -2.90 15.36
CA SER A 124 -6.77 -2.50 14.36
C SER A 124 -5.37 -3.01 14.71
N ILE A 125 -4.96 -2.89 15.98
CA ILE A 125 -3.65 -3.40 16.43
C ILE A 125 -3.57 -4.92 16.23
N ASN A 126 -4.59 -5.66 16.66
CA ASN A 126 -4.65 -7.12 16.51
C ASN A 126 -4.59 -7.53 15.04
N LYS A 127 -5.30 -6.82 14.16
CA LYS A 127 -5.28 -7.08 12.72
C LYS A 127 -3.90 -6.84 12.11
N LEU A 128 -3.22 -5.76 12.49
CA LEU A 128 -1.84 -5.48 12.04
C LEU A 128 -0.89 -6.61 12.44
N ILE A 129 -0.98 -7.07 13.69
CA ILE A 129 -0.14 -8.17 14.20
C ILE A 129 -0.44 -9.47 13.48
N ASN A 130 -1.71 -9.76 13.23
CA ASN A 130 -2.10 -10.96 12.50
C ASN A 130 -1.52 -10.94 11.08
N ILE A 131 -1.55 -9.79 10.40
CA ILE A 131 -0.92 -9.65 9.07
C ILE A 131 0.58 -9.93 9.14
N LEU A 132 1.27 -9.34 10.12
CA LEU A 132 2.71 -9.55 10.31
C LEU A 132 3.03 -11.02 10.57
N LYS A 133 2.37 -11.67 11.54
CA LYS A 133 2.58 -13.07 11.89
C LYS A 133 2.24 -14.06 10.77
N THR A 134 1.30 -13.72 9.89
CA THR A 134 0.88 -14.61 8.80
C THR A 134 1.85 -14.56 7.60
N ASN A 135 2.62 -13.48 7.45
CA ASN A 135 3.46 -13.25 6.27
C ASN A 135 4.96 -13.23 6.57
N THR A 136 5.36 -13.20 7.85
CA THR A 136 6.74 -13.30 8.33
C THR A 136 7.00 -14.73 8.76
#